data_AF-A0AAJ8DUF6-F1
#
_entry.id   AF-A0AAJ8DUF6-F1
#
_cell.length_a   1.000
_cell.length_b   1.000
_cell.length_c   1.000
_cell.angle_alpha   90.00
_cell.angle_beta   90.00
_cell.angle_gamma   90.00
#
_symmetry.space_group_name_H-M   'P 1'
#
loop_
_entity.id
_entity.type
_entity.pdbx_description
1 polymer ?
#
loop_
_entity_poly.entity_id
_entity_poly.type
_entity_poly.pdbx_seq_one_letter_code
_entity_poly.pdbx_strand_id
1 'polypeptide(L)'
;MCLYSRDMLKIILSELNHNLIWMKWGWTAWMFLYFMISGTHPLITVHQPPVLTAALGEDLIMPCHLNLSNEEKMTARPVLYWVHTDNEKLWVPSERYKRRVDLLDSDPLSLNKSIRLKNVQLADNGKYLCKVSVTMAGGKSFRMKGNGTLVMVYGNMTFGLTSHNDSLLQCEVNVTQGPGLVLSIFHNECKPQTVDSASGDTDAALPYVTLSETIPLRGGGKYECQLHLNENLIVESIFNYTPPESGVAVFPEPWFLYVALLLVPTTILLGLVTVLLINRP
;
A
#
# COMPACT_ATOMS: atom_id res chain seq x y z
N MET A 1 -15.11 20.84 9.05
CA MET A 1 -15.97 21.59 8.12
C MET A 1 -15.35 21.50 6.74
N CYS A 2 -15.88 20.65 5.87
CA CYS A 2 -15.44 20.53 4.48
C CYS A 2 -16.65 20.85 3.61
N LEU A 3 -16.56 21.90 2.78
CA LEU A 3 -17.62 22.36 1.90
C LEU A 3 -17.32 21.90 0.47
N TYR A 4 -18.28 21.16 -0.09
CA TYR A 4 -18.36 20.71 -1.47
C TYR A 4 -18.88 21.86 -2.35
N SER A 5 -18.14 22.23 -3.39
CA SER A 5 -18.60 23.19 -4.41
C SER A 5 -19.21 22.44 -5.59
N ARG A 6 -20.40 22.87 -6.02
CA ARG A 6 -21.20 22.29 -7.09
C ARG A 6 -21.66 23.43 -7.99
N ASP A 7 -21.05 23.57 -9.17
CA ASP A 7 -21.44 24.59 -10.15
C ASP A 7 -22.37 24.03 -11.23
N MET A 8 -23.37 24.85 -11.54
CA MET A 8 -24.48 24.57 -12.45
C MET A 8 -24.14 24.91 -13.90
N LEU A 9 -24.49 24.01 -14.81
CA LEU A 9 -24.51 24.24 -16.26
C LEU A 9 -25.96 24.55 -16.69
N LYS A 10 -26.18 25.63 -17.46
CA LYS A 10 -27.47 25.92 -18.09
C LYS A 10 -27.36 26.71 -19.42
N ILE A 11 -28.11 26.19 -20.41
CA ILE A 11 -28.76 26.87 -21.57
C ILE A 11 -27.78 27.19 -22.73
N ILE A 12 -28.01 26.86 -24.01
CA ILE A 12 -29.08 27.29 -24.94
C ILE A 12 -29.35 26.26 -26.06
N LEU A 13 -30.63 26.12 -26.41
CA LEU A 13 -31.21 25.45 -27.57
C LEU A 13 -31.38 26.48 -28.71
N SER A 14 -31.08 26.12 -29.97
CA SER A 14 -31.73 26.75 -31.13
C SER A 14 -31.76 25.80 -32.34
N GLU A 15 -32.97 25.51 -32.80
CA GLU A 15 -33.30 24.84 -34.05
C GLU A 15 -32.94 25.66 -35.30
N LEU A 16 -32.73 24.95 -36.41
CA LEU A 16 -33.31 25.09 -37.76
C LEU A 16 -32.24 24.83 -38.84
N ASN A 17 -32.39 23.78 -39.64
CA ASN A 17 -33.06 23.95 -40.94
C ASN A 17 -33.31 22.59 -41.62
N HIS A 18 -34.46 22.51 -42.25
CA HIS A 18 -35.02 21.36 -42.94
C HIS A 18 -34.52 21.29 -44.39
N ASN A 19 -34.53 20.06 -44.90
CA ASN A 19 -34.74 19.66 -46.29
C ASN A 19 -33.56 19.35 -47.22
N LEU A 20 -33.80 18.21 -47.88
CA LEU A 20 -33.53 17.92 -49.28
C LEU A 20 -32.15 17.30 -49.55
N ILE A 21 -32.14 15.98 -49.78
CA ILE A 21 -31.86 15.37 -51.09
C ILE A 21 -32.08 13.86 -50.94
N TRP A 22 -33.27 13.40 -51.32
CA TRP A 22 -33.56 12.02 -51.67
C TRP A 22 -33.39 11.91 -53.18
N MET A 23 -32.25 11.42 -53.68
CA MET A 23 -32.17 10.83 -55.01
C MET A 23 -30.87 10.04 -55.20
N LYS A 24 -30.99 8.86 -55.80
CA LYS A 24 -29.93 7.96 -56.32
C LYS A 24 -29.51 6.80 -55.41
N TRP A 25 -30.49 6.00 -55.02
CA TRP A 25 -30.33 4.63 -54.52
C TRP A 25 -30.36 3.66 -55.72
N GLY A 26 -29.20 3.15 -56.14
CA GLY A 26 -29.15 2.17 -57.24
C GLY A 26 -27.77 1.60 -57.55
N TRP A 27 -26.71 2.39 -57.32
CA TRP A 27 -25.33 1.95 -57.54
C TRP A 27 -24.49 1.95 -56.25
N THR A 28 -24.86 2.79 -55.29
CA THR A 28 -24.24 2.84 -53.96
C THR A 28 -24.56 1.60 -53.13
N ALA A 29 -25.75 1.04 -53.25
CA ALA A 29 -26.18 -0.13 -52.47
C ALA A 29 -25.34 -1.39 -52.72
N TRP A 30 -24.85 -1.60 -53.95
CA TRP A 30 -23.96 -2.73 -54.27
C TRP A 30 -22.55 -2.52 -53.73
N MET A 31 -22.02 -1.29 -53.76
CA MET A 31 -20.76 -0.96 -53.09
C MET A 31 -20.87 -1.08 -51.56
N PHE A 32 -22.03 -0.75 -50.96
CA PHE A 32 -22.29 -0.98 -49.55
C PHE A 32 -22.36 -2.48 -49.22
N LEU A 33 -22.88 -3.35 -50.11
CA LEU A 33 -22.87 -4.80 -49.93
C LEU A 33 -21.45 -5.41 -49.92
N TYR A 34 -20.52 -4.89 -50.73
CA TYR A 34 -19.11 -5.30 -50.68
C TYR A 34 -18.37 -4.79 -49.44
N PHE A 35 -18.84 -3.71 -48.80
CA PHE A 35 -18.23 -3.16 -47.58
C PHE A 35 -18.69 -3.84 -46.28
N MET A 36 -19.77 -4.63 -46.31
CA MET A 36 -20.34 -5.27 -45.11
C MET A 36 -19.80 -6.67 -44.80
N ILE A 37 -18.84 -7.19 -45.59
CA ILE A 37 -18.05 -8.35 -45.16
C ILE A 37 -16.94 -7.84 -44.23
N SER A 38 -17.33 -7.28 -43.09
CA SER A 38 -16.41 -7.14 -41.96
C SER A 38 -16.17 -8.56 -41.45
N GLY A 39 -15.07 -9.16 -41.90
CA GLY A 39 -14.58 -10.40 -41.30
C GLY A 39 -14.51 -10.19 -39.79
N THR A 40 -15.27 -10.99 -39.04
CA THR A 40 -15.17 -11.01 -37.59
C THR A 40 -13.77 -11.47 -37.23
N HIS A 41 -12.90 -10.52 -36.84
CA HIS A 41 -11.57 -10.87 -36.42
C HIS A 41 -11.66 -11.60 -35.07
N PRO A 42 -10.96 -12.73 -34.91
CA PRO A 42 -10.86 -13.39 -33.62
C PRO A 42 -10.39 -12.41 -32.55
N LEU A 43 -11.18 -12.23 -31.48
CA LEU A 43 -10.83 -11.32 -30.39
C LEU A 43 -10.01 -12.10 -29.37
N ILE A 44 -8.71 -11.84 -29.35
CA ILE A 44 -7.80 -12.42 -28.37
C ILE A 44 -7.15 -11.32 -27.54
N THR A 45 -7.26 -11.42 -26.22
CA THR A 45 -6.74 -10.41 -25.30
C THR A 45 -5.89 -11.05 -24.20
N VAL A 46 -5.00 -10.24 -23.64
CA VAL A 46 -4.16 -10.62 -22.50
C VAL A 46 -4.54 -9.73 -21.33
N HIS A 47 -5.10 -10.34 -20.29
CA HIS A 47 -5.46 -9.65 -19.08
C HIS A 47 -4.25 -9.62 -18.12
N GLN A 48 -3.90 -8.41 -17.67
CA GLN A 48 -2.89 -8.15 -16.64
C GLN A 48 -3.43 -7.09 -15.67
N PRO A 49 -3.23 -7.24 -14.36
CA PRO A 49 -3.56 -6.19 -13.41
C PRO A 49 -2.65 -4.97 -13.64
N PRO A 50 -3.14 -3.75 -13.41
CA PRO A 50 -2.35 -2.53 -13.65
C PRO A 50 -1.22 -2.36 -12.62
N VAL A 51 -1.44 -2.81 -11.38
CA VAL A 51 -0.52 -2.62 -10.25
C VAL A 51 -0.49 -3.88 -9.39
N LEU A 52 0.69 -4.24 -8.88
CA LEU A 52 0.90 -5.26 -7.86
C LEU A 52 1.85 -4.73 -6.79
N THR A 53 1.58 -5.09 -5.54
CA THR A 53 2.42 -4.76 -4.39
C THR A 53 2.96 -6.04 -3.76
N ALA A 54 4.20 -6.01 -3.28
CA ALA A 54 4.85 -7.13 -2.61
C ALA A 54 5.73 -6.66 -1.45
N ALA A 55 5.76 -7.44 -0.37
CA ALA A 55 6.74 -7.25 0.68
C ALA A 55 8.12 -7.76 0.22
N LEU A 56 9.18 -7.09 0.68
CA LEU A 56 10.56 -7.48 0.44
C LEU A 56 10.81 -8.91 0.95
N GLY A 57 11.37 -9.77 0.11
CA GLY A 57 11.69 -11.16 0.44
C GLY A 57 10.56 -12.16 0.22
N GLU A 58 9.32 -11.69 0.01
CA GLU A 58 8.17 -12.56 -0.27
C GLU A 58 8.11 -13.00 -1.74
N ASP A 59 7.24 -13.97 -2.02
CA ASP A 59 6.92 -14.40 -3.39
C ASP A 59 5.76 -13.55 -3.96
N LEU A 60 5.94 -13.02 -5.17
CA LEU A 60 4.90 -12.30 -5.90
C LEU A 60 4.36 -13.13 -7.06
N ILE A 61 3.05 -13.31 -7.08
CA ILE A 61 2.34 -13.85 -8.24
C ILE A 61 2.09 -12.72 -9.24
N MET A 62 2.52 -12.92 -10.48
CA MET A 62 2.33 -12.01 -11.60
C MET A 62 1.25 -12.57 -12.55
N PRO A 63 -0.01 -12.12 -12.44
CA PRO A 63 -1.10 -12.69 -13.23
C PRO A 63 -0.98 -12.32 -14.70
N CYS A 64 -1.16 -13.33 -15.57
CA CYS A 64 -1.36 -13.13 -16.99
C CYS A 64 -2.34 -14.18 -17.51
N HIS A 65 -3.49 -13.73 -18.00
CA HIS A 65 -4.54 -14.62 -18.50
C HIS A 65 -4.88 -14.32 -19.95
N LEU A 66 -4.93 -15.36 -20.77
CA LEU A 66 -5.32 -15.29 -22.18
C LEU A 66 -6.84 -15.47 -22.29
N ASN A 67 -7.52 -14.48 -22.84
CA ASN A 67 -8.93 -14.58 -23.16
C ASN A 67 -9.10 -14.82 -24.65
N LEU A 68 -9.67 -15.97 -24.99
CA LEU A 68 -10.03 -16.39 -26.35
C LEU A 68 -11.54 -16.27 -26.54
N SER A 69 -11.99 -15.99 -27.76
CA SER A 69 -13.41 -16.17 -28.09
C SER A 69 -13.76 -17.67 -28.09
N ASN A 70 -15.01 -18.02 -27.75
CA ASN A 70 -15.44 -19.42 -27.51
C ASN A 70 -15.26 -20.37 -28.71
N GLU A 71 -15.13 -19.83 -29.92
CA GLU A 71 -14.95 -20.61 -31.15
C GLU A 71 -13.47 -20.89 -31.47
N GLU A 72 -12.55 -20.22 -30.78
CA GLU A 72 -11.12 -20.31 -31.03
C GLU A 72 -10.45 -21.35 -30.17
N LYS A 73 -9.71 -22.24 -30.84
CA LYS A 73 -8.84 -23.23 -30.17
C LYS A 73 -7.40 -23.04 -30.61
N MET A 74 -6.51 -23.07 -29.64
CA MET A 74 -5.07 -23.07 -29.84
C MET A 74 -4.63 -24.45 -30.32
N THR A 75 -3.83 -24.50 -31.37
CA THR A 75 -3.30 -25.77 -31.94
C THR A 75 -1.85 -26.02 -31.60
N ALA A 76 -1.14 -24.99 -31.14
CA ALA A 76 0.26 -25.09 -30.73
C ALA A 76 0.46 -24.48 -29.35
N ARG A 77 1.53 -24.93 -28.68
CA ARG A 77 1.97 -24.32 -27.42
C ARG A 77 2.26 -22.83 -27.67
N PRO A 78 1.59 -21.91 -26.98
CA PRO A 78 1.88 -20.50 -27.07
C PRO A 78 3.29 -20.18 -26.58
N VAL A 79 3.93 -19.24 -27.27
CA VAL A 79 5.24 -18.73 -26.86
C VAL A 79 5.01 -17.57 -25.89
N LEU A 80 5.43 -17.76 -24.64
CA LEU A 80 5.30 -16.79 -23.56
C LEU A 80 6.59 -15.97 -23.42
N TYR A 81 6.43 -14.66 -23.26
CA TYR A 81 7.49 -13.75 -22.89
C TYR A 81 7.02 -12.89 -21.72
N TRP A 82 7.76 -12.93 -20.62
CA TRP A 82 7.66 -11.94 -19.55
C TRP A 82 8.90 -11.05 -19.61
N VAL A 83 8.68 -9.75 -19.72
CA VAL A 83 9.76 -8.78 -19.85
C VAL A 83 9.54 -7.60 -18.91
N HIS A 84 10.62 -7.17 -18.27
CA HIS A 84 10.71 -5.89 -17.59
C HIS A 84 10.96 -4.77 -18.63
N THR A 85 10.67 -3.52 -18.28
CA THR A 85 10.77 -2.37 -19.21
C THR A 85 12.19 -2.06 -19.68
N ASP A 86 13.21 -2.50 -18.96
CA ASP A 86 14.63 -2.43 -19.36
C ASP A 86 15.04 -3.55 -20.34
N ASN A 87 14.07 -4.32 -20.85
CA ASN A 87 14.23 -5.51 -21.70
C ASN A 87 14.86 -6.72 -21.01
N GLU A 88 14.98 -6.74 -19.68
CA GLU A 88 15.31 -7.96 -18.96
C GLU A 88 14.16 -8.97 -19.06
N LYS A 89 14.50 -10.22 -19.35
CA LYS A 89 13.53 -11.29 -19.54
C LYS A 89 13.33 -12.03 -18.23
N LEU A 90 12.09 -12.11 -17.78
CA LEU A 90 11.70 -12.95 -16.66
C LEU A 90 11.40 -14.37 -17.16
N TRP A 91 11.00 -14.49 -18.43
CA TRP A 91 10.71 -15.75 -19.08
C TRP A 91 11.04 -15.68 -20.58
N VAL A 92 12.04 -16.40 -21.11
CA VAL A 92 13.09 -17.20 -20.44
C VAL A 92 13.95 -16.33 -19.51
N PRO A 93 14.23 -16.73 -18.26
CA PRO A 93 14.88 -15.86 -17.27
C PRO A 93 16.29 -15.40 -17.70
N SER A 94 16.56 -14.10 -17.58
CA SER A 94 17.91 -13.52 -17.57
C SER A 94 18.64 -13.87 -16.27
N GLU A 95 19.94 -13.56 -16.18
CA GLU A 95 20.76 -13.97 -15.02
C GLU A 95 20.20 -13.43 -13.69
N ARG A 96 19.65 -12.22 -13.69
CA ARG A 96 19.00 -11.58 -12.53
C ARG A 96 17.78 -12.34 -12.00
N TYR A 97 17.01 -12.98 -12.88
CA TYR A 97 15.77 -13.68 -12.54
C TYR A 97 15.93 -15.20 -12.50
N LYS A 98 17.14 -15.69 -12.80
CA LYS A 98 17.46 -17.11 -12.83
C LYS A 98 17.18 -17.76 -11.48
N ARG A 99 16.46 -18.89 -11.51
CA ARG A 99 16.00 -19.63 -10.31
C ARG A 99 15.02 -18.86 -9.39
N ARG A 100 14.61 -17.65 -9.77
CA ARG A 100 13.60 -16.86 -9.03
C ARG A 100 12.24 -16.85 -9.72
N VAL A 101 12.07 -17.48 -10.88
CA VAL A 101 10.81 -17.44 -11.63
C VAL A 101 10.32 -18.82 -11.99
N ASP A 102 9.07 -19.12 -11.64
CA ASP A 102 8.38 -20.34 -12.02
C ASP A 102 7.06 -20.03 -12.75
N LEU A 103 6.66 -20.91 -13.67
CA LEU A 103 5.29 -20.92 -14.20
C LEU A 103 4.32 -21.42 -13.14
N LEU A 104 3.18 -20.75 -12.96
CA LEU A 104 2.12 -21.22 -12.07
C LEU A 104 1.31 -22.37 -12.66
N ASP A 105 1.24 -22.45 -13.99
CA ASP A 105 0.58 -23.53 -14.71
C ASP A 105 1.52 -24.12 -15.75
N SER A 106 1.84 -25.39 -15.59
CA SER A 106 2.73 -26.13 -16.48
C SER A 106 2.02 -26.71 -17.70
N ASP A 107 0.69 -26.67 -17.76
CA ASP A 107 -0.04 -27.14 -18.94
C ASP A 107 0.35 -26.29 -20.16
N PRO A 108 0.93 -26.92 -21.20
CA PRO A 108 1.31 -26.26 -22.44
C PRO A 108 0.24 -25.38 -23.05
N LEU A 109 -1.03 -25.81 -23.00
CA LEU A 109 -2.16 -25.15 -23.68
C LEU A 109 -3.00 -24.29 -22.72
N SER A 110 -2.58 -24.14 -21.46
CA SER A 110 -3.33 -23.36 -20.49
C SER A 110 -3.55 -21.92 -20.95
N LEU A 111 -4.68 -21.33 -20.57
CA LEU A 111 -4.92 -19.90 -20.72
C LEU A 111 -4.26 -19.09 -19.58
N ASN A 112 -3.89 -19.76 -18.49
CA ASN A 112 -3.10 -19.18 -17.43
C ASN A 112 -1.62 -19.16 -17.84
N LYS A 113 -1.05 -17.95 -17.90
CA LYS A 113 0.36 -17.69 -18.21
C LYS A 113 1.05 -16.90 -17.10
N SER A 114 0.45 -16.96 -15.91
CA SER A 114 0.95 -16.31 -14.71
C SER A 114 2.27 -16.95 -14.27
N ILE A 115 3.16 -16.13 -13.74
CA ILE A 115 4.43 -16.56 -13.16
C ILE A 115 4.48 -16.21 -11.68
N ARG A 116 5.33 -16.91 -10.93
CA ARG A 116 5.72 -16.57 -9.57
C ARG A 116 7.13 -16.04 -9.58
N LEU A 117 7.33 -14.80 -9.13
CA LEU A 117 8.64 -14.23 -8.83
C LEU A 117 8.95 -14.43 -7.35
N LYS A 118 10.00 -15.18 -7.05
CA LYS A 118 10.41 -15.54 -5.69
C LYS A 118 11.39 -14.56 -5.10
N ASN A 119 11.35 -14.41 -3.78
CA ASN A 119 12.29 -13.59 -3.02
C ASN A 119 12.44 -12.20 -3.67
N VAL A 120 11.32 -11.48 -3.72
CA VAL A 120 11.21 -10.18 -4.38
C VAL A 120 12.17 -9.19 -3.74
N GLN A 121 12.86 -8.42 -4.56
CA GLN A 121 13.84 -7.41 -4.13
C GLN A 121 13.34 -6.01 -4.46
N LEU A 122 13.79 -4.98 -3.73
CA LEU A 122 13.46 -3.59 -4.05
C LEU A 122 13.82 -3.20 -5.49
N ALA A 123 14.90 -3.77 -6.03
CA ALA A 123 15.30 -3.56 -7.41
C ALA A 123 14.28 -4.13 -8.42
N ASP A 124 13.47 -5.15 -8.07
CA ASP A 124 12.47 -5.78 -8.95
C ASP A 124 11.24 -4.90 -9.19
N ASN A 125 11.30 -3.65 -8.77
CA ASN A 125 10.31 -2.64 -9.11
C ASN A 125 10.22 -2.40 -10.62
N GLY A 126 9.16 -1.70 -11.02
CA GLY A 126 9.00 -1.24 -12.39
C GLY A 126 7.91 -2.00 -13.13
N LYS A 127 7.87 -1.81 -14.45
CA LYS A 127 6.73 -2.22 -15.27
C LYS A 127 7.05 -3.50 -16.03
N TYR A 128 6.15 -4.47 -15.92
CA TYR A 128 6.28 -5.80 -16.51
C TYR A 128 5.20 -6.05 -17.55
N LEU A 129 5.60 -6.61 -18.69
CA LEU A 129 4.70 -6.92 -19.79
C LEU A 129 4.64 -8.43 -20.02
N CYS A 130 3.43 -8.98 -20.00
CA CYS A 130 3.16 -10.31 -20.51
C CYS A 130 2.88 -10.21 -22.01
N LYS A 131 3.67 -10.92 -22.81
CA LYS A 131 3.49 -11.02 -24.26
C LYS A 131 3.34 -12.48 -24.64
N VAL A 132 2.39 -12.78 -25.51
CA VAL A 132 2.10 -14.14 -25.94
C VAL A 132 1.99 -14.19 -27.45
N SER A 133 2.61 -15.19 -28.06
CA SER A 133 2.37 -15.57 -29.45
C SER A 133 1.59 -16.87 -29.49
N VAL A 134 0.43 -16.87 -30.16
CA VAL A 134 -0.48 -18.02 -30.24
C VAL A 134 -0.70 -18.43 -31.69
N THR A 135 -0.93 -19.71 -31.94
CA THR A 135 -1.34 -20.23 -33.25
C THR A 135 -2.68 -20.93 -33.10
N MET A 136 -3.66 -20.51 -33.90
CA MET A 136 -5.03 -21.00 -33.86
C MET A 136 -5.28 -22.13 -34.85
N ALA A 137 -6.40 -22.82 -34.69
CA ALA A 137 -6.84 -23.91 -35.58
C ALA A 137 -6.88 -23.54 -37.07
N GLY A 138 -7.14 -22.27 -37.41
CA GLY A 138 -7.08 -21.77 -38.78
C GLY A 138 -5.66 -21.50 -39.33
N GLY A 139 -4.60 -21.94 -38.64
CA GLY A 139 -3.19 -21.71 -39.01
C GLY A 139 -2.70 -20.27 -38.80
N LYS A 140 -3.60 -19.34 -38.47
CA LYS A 140 -3.28 -17.94 -38.18
C LYS A 140 -2.54 -17.84 -36.86
N SER A 141 -1.47 -17.04 -36.85
CA SER A 141 -0.71 -16.74 -35.64
C SER A 141 -0.90 -15.28 -35.22
N PHE A 142 -1.10 -15.06 -33.93
CA PHE A 142 -1.35 -13.75 -33.34
C PHE A 142 -0.30 -13.46 -32.27
N ARG A 143 0.03 -12.17 -32.11
CA ARG A 143 0.90 -11.68 -31.04
C ARG A 143 0.13 -10.66 -30.23
N MET A 144 0.01 -10.92 -28.93
CA MET A 144 -0.75 -10.09 -28.01
C MET A 144 0.14 -9.72 -26.84
N LYS A 145 -0.16 -8.58 -26.24
CA LYS A 145 0.49 -8.07 -25.03
C LYS A 145 -0.59 -7.57 -24.08
N GLY A 146 -0.36 -7.73 -22.79
CA GLY A 146 -1.18 -7.03 -21.81
C GLY A 146 -0.80 -5.54 -21.72
N ASN A 147 -1.57 -4.80 -20.93
CA ASN A 147 -1.35 -3.37 -20.70
C ASN A 147 -0.12 -3.07 -19.81
N GLY A 148 0.43 -4.13 -19.21
CA GLY A 148 1.55 -4.10 -18.29
C GLY A 148 1.14 -3.86 -16.85
N THR A 149 1.99 -4.35 -15.95
CA THR A 149 1.77 -4.35 -14.51
C THR A 149 2.91 -3.61 -13.85
N LEU A 150 2.62 -2.55 -13.10
CA LEU A 150 3.60 -1.89 -12.24
C LEU A 150 3.76 -2.70 -10.95
N VAL A 151 4.97 -3.17 -10.69
CA VAL A 151 5.32 -3.84 -9.43
C VAL A 151 5.96 -2.83 -8.50
N MET A 152 5.40 -2.73 -7.30
CA MET A 152 5.95 -1.94 -6.19
C MET A 152 6.31 -2.86 -5.04
N VAL A 153 7.45 -2.57 -4.44
CA VAL A 153 8.01 -3.37 -3.35
C VAL A 153 8.15 -2.49 -2.13
N TYR A 154 7.74 -3.00 -0.98
CA TYR A 154 7.90 -2.31 0.30
C TYR A 154 8.67 -3.19 1.27
N GLY A 155 9.51 -2.56 2.08
CA GLY A 155 10.22 -3.20 3.18
C GLY A 155 9.36 -3.30 4.44
N ASN A 156 9.97 -3.75 5.52
CA ASN A 156 9.31 -3.79 6.81
C ASN A 156 9.17 -2.37 7.39
N MET A 157 8.06 -2.12 8.07
CA MET A 157 7.85 -0.89 8.84
C MET A 157 8.65 -0.95 10.14
N THR A 158 9.38 0.13 10.44
CA THR A 158 10.14 0.29 11.67
C THR A 158 9.62 1.45 12.48
N PHE A 159 9.53 1.26 13.80
CA PHE A 159 9.16 2.29 14.75
C PHE A 159 10.38 2.74 15.55
N GLY A 160 10.54 4.04 15.71
CA GLY A 160 11.56 4.66 16.55
C GLY A 160 10.94 5.69 17.48
N LEU A 161 11.45 5.78 18.70
CA LEU A 161 11.16 6.90 19.59
C LEU A 161 12.28 7.93 19.42
N THR A 162 11.91 9.17 19.15
CA THR A 162 12.86 10.27 18.89
C THR A 162 12.58 11.47 19.81
N SER A 163 13.54 12.40 19.90
CA SER A 163 13.55 13.56 20.82
C SER A 163 13.93 13.26 22.28
N HIS A 164 14.08 14.31 23.08
CA HIS A 164 14.33 14.23 24.52
C HIS A 164 13.13 13.58 25.23
N ASN A 165 13.41 12.56 26.06
CA ASN A 165 12.43 11.73 26.77
C ASN A 165 11.43 10.98 25.88
N ASP A 166 11.82 10.55 24.68
CA ASP A 166 10.99 9.70 23.80
C ASP A 166 9.60 10.30 23.49
N SER A 167 9.57 11.61 23.29
CA SER A 167 8.32 12.38 23.12
C SER A 167 7.71 12.30 21.72
N LEU A 168 8.44 11.77 20.74
CA LEU A 168 8.00 11.62 19.36
C LEU A 168 8.05 10.15 18.93
N LEU A 169 7.04 9.72 18.18
CA LEU A 169 7.01 8.44 17.49
C LEU A 169 7.29 8.66 16.01
N GLN A 170 8.31 7.98 15.51
CA GLN A 170 8.66 7.94 14.09
C GLN A 170 8.32 6.57 13.53
N CYS A 171 7.62 6.53 12.40
CA CYS A 171 7.44 5.32 11.60
C CYS A 171 8.17 5.50 10.26
N GLU A 172 8.98 4.52 9.89
CA GLU A 172 9.73 4.51 8.64
C GLU A 172 9.44 3.25 7.84
N VAL A 173 9.46 3.38 6.50
CA VAL A 173 9.40 2.24 5.59
C VAL A 173 10.16 2.52 4.31
N ASN A 174 10.96 1.55 3.86
CA ASN A 174 11.61 1.60 2.56
C ASN A 174 10.63 1.16 1.47
N VAL A 175 10.46 1.98 0.45
CA VAL A 175 9.54 1.70 -0.67
C VAL A 175 10.24 1.96 -1.99
N THR A 176 9.75 1.31 -3.04
CA THR A 176 10.19 1.59 -4.41
C THR A 176 9.81 3.01 -4.83
N GLN A 177 10.66 3.66 -5.62
CA GLN A 177 10.35 4.99 -6.17
C GLN A 177 9.10 4.94 -7.05
N GLY A 178 8.08 5.70 -6.66
CA GLY A 178 6.84 5.80 -7.41
C GLY A 178 5.90 6.86 -6.81
N PRO A 179 5.10 7.55 -7.64
CA PRO A 179 4.11 8.50 -7.14
C PRO A 179 2.95 7.77 -6.45
N GLY A 180 2.27 8.45 -5.54
CA GLY A 180 1.03 7.98 -4.92
C GLY A 180 1.22 7.15 -3.64
N LEU A 181 2.45 6.90 -3.21
CA LEU A 181 2.71 6.28 -1.90
C LEU A 181 2.63 7.32 -0.79
N VAL A 182 1.83 7.04 0.24
CA VAL A 182 1.63 7.92 1.39
C VAL A 182 1.74 7.09 2.67
N LEU A 183 2.68 7.46 3.52
CA LEU A 183 2.77 6.93 4.88
C LEU A 183 1.92 7.81 5.81
N SER A 184 1.22 7.21 6.75
CA SER A 184 0.44 7.95 7.76
C SER A 184 0.41 7.18 9.06
N ILE A 185 0.46 7.89 10.19
CA ILE A 185 0.29 7.30 11.51
C ILE A 185 -1.07 7.70 12.07
N PHE A 186 -1.79 6.74 12.64
CA PHE A 186 -3.04 6.91 13.35
C PHE A 186 -2.83 6.54 14.81
N HIS A 187 -3.46 7.28 15.72
CA HIS A 187 -3.50 6.95 17.14
C HIS A 187 -4.96 6.82 17.55
N ASN A 188 -5.36 5.62 17.98
CA ASN A 188 -6.76 5.30 18.30
C ASN A 188 -7.74 5.78 17.21
N GLU A 189 -7.46 5.42 15.94
CA GLU A 189 -8.29 5.74 14.75
C GLU A 189 -8.34 7.23 14.35
N CYS A 190 -7.59 8.10 15.03
CA CYS A 190 -7.48 9.51 14.67
C CYS A 190 -6.11 9.81 14.04
N LYS A 191 -6.09 10.55 12.92
CA LYS A 191 -4.85 11.05 12.31
C LYS A 191 -4.33 12.24 13.13
N PRO A 192 -3.19 12.12 13.84
CA PRO A 192 -2.63 13.21 14.62
C PRO A 192 -2.07 14.31 13.71
N GLN A 193 -1.84 15.49 14.27
CA GLN A 193 -1.03 16.51 13.59
C GLN A 193 0.42 16.00 13.48
N THR A 194 0.95 16.02 12.27
CA THR A 194 2.31 15.59 11.95
C THR A 194 3.30 16.68 12.35
N VAL A 195 4.43 16.28 12.93
CA VAL A 195 5.53 17.19 13.25
C VAL A 195 6.37 17.41 12.02
N ASP A 196 6.76 16.31 11.37
CA ASP A 196 7.50 16.30 10.11
C ASP A 196 7.05 15.10 9.27
N SER A 197 6.88 15.36 7.97
CA SER A 197 6.65 14.34 6.94
C SER A 197 7.79 14.45 5.94
N ALA A 198 8.68 13.45 5.92
CA ALA A 198 9.75 13.41 4.95
C ALA A 198 9.34 12.52 3.78
N SER A 199 9.05 13.14 2.64
CA SER A 199 8.92 12.44 1.36
C SER A 199 10.33 12.18 0.79
N GLY A 200 11.06 11.26 1.41
CA GLY A 200 12.27 10.65 0.85
C GLY A 200 13.51 11.52 0.72
N ASP A 201 14.53 11.25 1.55
CA ASP A 201 15.90 11.63 1.20
C ASP A 201 16.34 10.79 -0.01
N THR A 202 16.61 11.46 -1.13
CA THR A 202 17.05 10.80 -2.37
C THR A 202 18.56 10.72 -2.37
N ASP A 203 19.11 9.71 -1.70
CA ASP A 203 20.47 9.31 -2.02
C ASP A 203 20.46 8.74 -3.44
N ALA A 204 21.05 9.47 -4.39
CA ALA A 204 20.98 9.20 -5.83
C ALA A 204 21.53 7.80 -6.22
N ALA A 205 22.14 7.08 -5.29
CA ALA A 205 22.69 5.74 -5.47
C ALA A 205 21.69 4.58 -5.21
N LEU A 206 20.55 4.80 -4.54
CA LEU A 206 19.68 3.71 -4.09
C LEU A 206 18.38 3.56 -4.93
N PRO A 207 17.96 2.32 -5.27
CA PRO A 207 16.75 2.06 -6.07
C PRO A 207 15.43 2.19 -5.28
N TYR A 208 15.48 2.73 -4.06
CA TYR A 208 14.36 2.85 -3.13
C TYR A 208 14.43 4.18 -2.38
N VAL A 209 13.33 4.54 -1.74
CA VAL A 209 13.16 5.74 -0.94
C VAL A 209 12.61 5.35 0.43
N THR A 210 13.08 6.01 1.48
CA THR A 210 12.53 5.86 2.83
C THR A 210 11.44 6.90 3.05
N LEU A 211 10.20 6.43 3.27
CA LEU A 211 9.13 7.29 3.77
C LEU A 211 9.20 7.32 5.28
N SER A 212 9.11 8.52 5.87
CA SER A 212 9.11 8.71 7.32
C SER A 212 8.00 9.67 7.73
N GLU A 213 7.27 9.30 8.77
CA GLU A 213 6.24 10.13 9.40
C GLU A 213 6.54 10.22 10.90
N THR A 214 6.53 11.44 11.44
CA THR A 214 6.78 11.68 12.86
C THR A 214 5.61 12.40 13.52
N ILE A 215 5.12 11.85 14.64
CA ILE A 215 4.00 12.39 15.41
C ILE A 215 4.35 12.54 16.89
N PRO A 216 3.69 13.43 17.65
CA PRO A 216 3.88 13.50 19.09
C PRO A 216 3.23 12.31 19.80
N LEU A 217 3.93 11.76 20.78
CA LEU A 217 3.48 10.65 21.61
C LEU A 217 2.54 11.18 22.72
N ARG A 218 1.22 11.22 22.46
CA ARG A 218 0.24 11.92 23.32
C ARG A 218 -0.34 11.09 24.47
N GLY A 219 0.06 9.82 24.59
CA GLY A 219 -0.46 8.92 25.61
C GLY A 219 -0.23 7.46 25.26
N GLY A 220 -0.55 6.58 26.21
CA GLY A 220 -0.57 5.14 25.95
C GLY A 220 -1.67 4.75 24.99
N GLY A 221 -1.46 3.62 24.30
CA GLY A 221 -2.44 3.08 23.36
C GLY A 221 -1.82 2.51 22.11
N LYS A 222 -2.69 2.31 21.11
CA LYS A 222 -2.37 1.71 19.83
C LYS A 222 -2.02 2.81 18.82
N TYR A 223 -0.81 2.75 18.29
CA TYR A 223 -0.36 3.54 17.15
C TYR A 223 -0.32 2.63 15.93
N GLU A 224 -0.91 3.07 14.83
CA GLU A 224 -1.03 2.31 13.61
C GLU A 224 -0.40 3.09 12.45
N CYS A 225 0.66 2.53 11.89
CA CYS A 225 1.33 3.09 10.74
C CYS A 225 0.82 2.41 9.47
N GLN A 226 0.25 3.18 8.56
CA GLN A 226 -0.41 2.70 7.36
C GLN A 226 0.29 3.22 6.12
N LEU A 227 0.63 2.32 5.21
CA LEU A 227 1.16 2.66 3.89
C LEU A 227 0.02 2.54 2.86
N HIS A 228 -0.33 3.67 2.24
CA HIS A 228 -1.33 3.75 1.20
C HIS A 228 -0.70 3.93 -0.17
N LEU A 229 -1.35 3.36 -1.18
CA LEU A 229 -1.17 3.74 -2.58
C LEU A 229 -2.45 4.42 -3.05
N ASN A 230 -2.37 5.72 -3.30
CA ASN A 230 -3.53 6.58 -3.51
C ASN A 230 -4.48 6.47 -2.31
N GLU A 231 -5.66 5.89 -2.49
CA GLU A 231 -6.67 5.68 -1.43
C GLU A 231 -6.70 4.23 -0.91
N ASN A 232 -5.87 3.34 -1.46
CA ASN A 232 -5.88 1.93 -1.09
C ASN A 232 -4.81 1.63 -0.04
N LEU A 233 -5.22 1.03 1.08
CA LEU A 233 -4.29 0.52 2.09
C LEU A 233 -3.50 -0.66 1.50
N ILE A 234 -2.17 -0.56 1.50
CA ILE A 234 -1.27 -1.64 1.06
C ILE A 234 -0.95 -2.56 2.24
N VAL A 235 -0.49 -1.96 3.34
CA VAL A 235 -0.03 -2.65 4.54
C VAL A 235 -0.11 -1.71 5.72
N GLU A 236 -0.29 -2.29 6.91
CA GLU A 236 -0.25 -1.58 8.18
C GLU A 236 0.63 -2.32 9.19
N SER A 237 1.15 -1.57 10.16
CA SER A 237 1.86 -2.12 11.31
C SER A 237 1.45 -1.38 12.58
N ILE A 238 1.49 -2.09 13.70
CA ILE A 238 0.95 -1.63 14.97
C ILE A 238 2.07 -1.53 16.01
N PHE A 239 2.12 -0.40 16.70
CA PHE A 239 2.97 -0.14 17.84
C PHE A 239 2.12 0.14 19.08
N ASN A 240 2.25 -0.68 20.11
CA ASN A 240 1.56 -0.48 21.38
C ASN A 240 2.49 0.22 22.36
N TYR A 241 2.13 1.44 22.77
CA TYR A 241 2.90 2.22 23.71
C TYR A 241 2.24 2.21 25.10
N THR A 242 3.04 1.90 26.12
CA THR A 242 2.66 2.04 27.53
C THR A 242 3.53 3.13 28.15
N PRO A 243 2.96 4.27 28.57
CA PRO A 243 3.73 5.33 29.20
C PRO A 243 4.36 4.80 30.49
N PRO A 244 5.58 5.22 30.82
CA PRO A 244 6.17 4.89 32.11
C PRO A 244 5.26 5.40 33.22
N GLU A 245 4.98 4.55 34.22
CA GLU A 245 4.29 4.99 35.43
C GLU A 245 5.02 6.22 35.96
N SER A 246 4.27 7.30 36.21
CA SER A 246 4.81 8.44 36.94
C SER A 246 5.30 7.90 38.29
N GLY A 247 6.62 7.77 38.42
CA GLY A 247 7.29 7.36 39.65
C GLY A 247 7.15 8.45 40.71
N VAL A 248 5.93 8.71 41.16
CA VAL A 248 5.69 9.31 42.46
C VAL A 248 5.32 8.14 43.34
N ALA A 249 6.34 7.46 43.87
CA ALA A 249 6.16 6.70 45.09
C ALA A 249 5.69 7.72 46.15
N VAL A 250 4.38 7.78 46.38
CA VAL A 250 3.82 8.49 47.53
C VAL A 250 4.29 7.70 48.74
N PHE A 251 5.46 8.08 49.28
CA PHE A 251 5.89 7.61 50.57
C PHE A 251 4.82 8.04 51.57
N PRO A 252 4.12 7.11 52.25
CA PRO A 252 3.19 7.51 53.30
C PRO A 252 4.02 8.27 54.35
N GLU A 253 3.66 9.52 54.63
CA GLU A 253 4.31 10.31 55.67
C GLU A 253 4.36 9.48 56.96
N PRO A 254 5.49 9.44 57.69
CA PRO A 254 5.65 8.54 58.82
C PRO A 254 4.93 9.13 60.04
N TRP A 255 3.60 9.11 60.01
CA TRP A 255 2.72 9.55 61.10
C TRP A 255 3.08 8.89 62.43
N PHE A 256 3.57 7.64 62.41
CA PHE A 256 4.13 6.97 63.58
C PHE A 256 5.30 7.72 64.22
N LEU A 257 6.20 8.33 63.43
CA LEU A 257 7.30 9.13 63.95
C LEU A 257 6.80 10.42 64.58
N TYR A 258 5.84 11.11 63.95
CA TYR A 258 5.24 12.32 64.54
C TYR A 258 4.49 12.04 65.84
N VAL A 259 3.72 10.94 65.87
CA VAL A 259 3.00 10.49 67.07
C VAL A 259 3.99 10.12 68.19
N ALA A 260 5.07 9.40 67.88
CA ALA A 260 6.11 9.09 68.86
C ALA A 260 6.81 10.35 69.39
N LEU A 261 7.15 11.30 68.51
CA LEU A 261 7.80 12.56 68.87
C LEU A 261 6.91 13.47 69.74
N LEU A 262 5.59 13.40 69.58
CA LEU A 262 4.64 14.16 70.39
C LEU A 262 4.25 13.46 71.70
N LEU A 263 4.24 12.12 71.73
CA LEU A 263 3.94 11.33 72.93
C LEU A 263 5.01 11.45 74.02
N VAL A 264 6.28 11.53 73.64
CA VAL A 264 7.39 11.64 74.61
C VAL A 264 7.32 12.93 75.45
N PRO A 265 7.26 14.14 74.87
CA PRO A 265 7.17 15.36 75.66
C PRO A 265 5.84 15.49 76.41
N THR A 266 4.73 14.98 75.87
CA THR A 266 3.43 15.03 76.56
C THR A 266 3.39 14.11 77.78
N THR A 267 3.95 12.90 77.69
CA THR A 267 4.05 11.99 78.84
C THR A 267 5.00 12.50 79.92
N ILE A 268 6.13 13.09 79.53
CA ILE A 268 7.06 13.74 80.47
C ILE A 268 6.39 14.91 81.18
N LEU A 269 5.69 15.79 80.44
CA LEU A 269 4.99 16.94 81.01
C LEU A 269 3.90 16.49 81.99
N LEU A 270 3.11 15.48 81.63
CA LEU A 270 2.08 14.92 82.51
C LEU A 270 2.69 14.33 83.79
N GLY A 271 3.81 13.61 83.65
CA GLY A 271 4.58 13.10 84.80
C GLY A 271 5.02 14.21 85.74
N LEU A 272 5.65 15.28 85.21
CA LEU A 272 6.06 16.43 86.01
C LEU A 272 4.88 17.13 86.70
N VAL A 273 3.76 17.30 86.01
CA VAL A 273 2.54 17.90 86.59
C VAL A 273 1.99 17.04 87.72
N THR A 274 1.93 15.70 87.55
CA THR A 274 1.47 14.80 88.61
C THR A 274 2.37 14.84 89.84
N VAL A 275 3.69 14.86 89.66
CA VAL A 275 4.65 15.00 90.78
C VAL A 275 4.48 16.35 91.48
N LEU A 276 4.30 17.43 90.74
CA LEU A 276 4.05 18.76 91.30
C LEU A 276 2.71 18.84 92.06
N LEU A 277 1.67 18.12 91.62
CA LEU A 277 0.38 18.08 92.30
C LEU A 277 0.42 17.22 93.57
N ILE A 278 1.22 16.15 93.59
CA ILE A 278 1.39 15.27 94.76
C ILE A 278 2.30 15.90 95.82
N ASN A 279 3.32 16.66 95.40
CA ASN A 279 4.27 17.34 96.29
C ASN A 279 3.86 18.78 96.65
N ARG A 280 2.61 19.18 96.41
CA ARG A 280 2.07 20.43 96.97
C ARG A 280 1.72 20.19 98.45
N PRO A 281 2.42 20.81 99.41
CA PRO A 281 2.05 20.77 100.82
C PRO A 281 0.76 21.54 101.12
#